data_AF-A0A016ARI6-F1
#
_entry.id   AF-A0A016ARI6-F1
#
_cell.length_a   1.000
_cell.length_b   1.000
_cell.length_c   1.000
_cell.angle_alpha   90.00
_cell.angle_beta   90.00
_cell.angle_gamma   90.00
#
_symmetry.space_group_name_H-M   'P 1'
#
loop_
_entity.id
_entity.type
_entity.pdbx_description
1 polymer ?
#
loop_
_entity_poly.entity_id
_entity_poly.type
_entity_poly.pdbx_seq_one_letter_code
_entity_poly.pdbx_strand_id
1 'polypeptide(L)'
;YNICRQGFQLNRHIKVYTIILLTTFSTAGYLAFFIILLLFLLKGQNIYIKALILICTAFSIGWLMNADFLLPKIEEFISSAQKGIVHHQGYRKLYEANRILSFKLLTDKFLMFPIGWGCVQDTTSYMALKHIVTVNGLGNTLVTWGIFAFSFFMYSIGNFFYQYRQSIIIVTLSLLVVCISFFSNPIENNILLYLLILS
;
A
#
# COMPACT_ATOMS: atom_id res chain seq x y z
N TYR A 1 -3.46 0.82 13.24
CA TYR A 1 -4.19 1.29 14.43
C TYR A 1 -3.97 0.42 15.68
N ASN A 2 -4.50 -0.80 15.75
CA ASN A 2 -4.43 -1.64 16.98
C ASN A 2 -3.01 -1.84 17.52
N ILE A 3 -2.02 -2.06 16.64
CA ILE A 3 -0.61 -2.22 17.01
C ILE A 3 -0.08 -0.95 17.70
N CYS A 4 -0.39 0.24 17.17
CA CYS A 4 0.04 1.52 17.72
C CYS A 4 -0.60 1.79 19.09
N ARG A 5 -1.93 1.58 19.20
CA ARG A 5 -2.70 1.80 20.43
C ARG A 5 -2.29 0.86 21.56
N GLN A 6 -1.96 -0.39 21.27
CA GLN A 6 -1.57 -1.39 22.27
C GLN A 6 -0.06 -1.43 22.55
N GLY A 7 0.69 -0.41 22.11
CA GLY A 7 2.12 -0.35 22.40
C GLY A 7 2.92 -1.51 21.79
N PHE A 8 2.50 -2.05 20.64
CA PHE A 8 3.20 -3.13 19.92
C PHE A 8 3.26 -4.43 20.72
N GLN A 9 2.19 -4.76 21.44
CA GLN A 9 1.98 -6.06 22.05
C GLN A 9 1.28 -7.03 21.08
N LEU A 10 1.66 -8.31 21.10
CA LEU A 10 1.03 -9.36 20.29
C LEU A 10 -0.30 -9.77 20.90
N ASN A 11 -1.41 -9.41 20.26
CA ASN A 11 -2.75 -9.85 20.64
C ASN A 11 -3.29 -10.94 19.70
N ARG A 12 -4.47 -11.51 20.02
CA ARG A 12 -5.12 -12.56 19.20
C ARG A 12 -5.35 -12.10 17.75
N HIS A 13 -5.78 -10.86 17.54
CA HIS A 13 -6.05 -10.34 16.20
C HIS A 13 -4.78 -10.22 15.35
N ILE A 14 -3.69 -9.71 15.93
CA ILE A 14 -2.38 -9.59 15.26
C ILE A 14 -1.88 -10.98 14.87
N LYS A 15 -2.00 -11.99 15.76
CA LYS A 15 -1.65 -13.38 15.43
C LYS A 15 -2.42 -13.91 14.22
N VAL A 16 -3.74 -13.72 14.20
CA VAL A 16 -4.60 -14.15 13.09
C VAL A 16 -4.25 -13.41 11.80
N TYR A 17 -4.06 -12.09 11.84
CA TYR A 17 -3.68 -11.31 10.66
C TYR A 17 -2.31 -11.68 10.12
N THR A 18 -1.35 -12.01 10.98
CA THR A 18 -0.04 -12.51 10.55
C THR A 18 -0.17 -13.83 9.77
N ILE A 19 -0.98 -14.78 10.26
CA ILE A 19 -1.20 -16.05 9.55
C ILE A 19 -1.82 -15.80 8.18
N ILE A 20 -2.86 -14.96 8.12
CA ILE A 20 -3.52 -14.61 6.86
C ILE A 20 -2.53 -13.96 5.89
N LEU A 21 -1.71 -13.01 6.36
CA LEU A 21 -0.71 -12.35 5.52
C LEU A 21 0.29 -13.34 4.94
N LEU A 22 0.77 -14.30 5.76
CA LEU A 22 1.71 -15.33 5.31
C LEU A 22 1.11 -16.22 4.23
N THR A 23 -0.17 -16.61 4.36
CA THR A 23 -0.86 -17.50 3.40
C THR A 23 -1.42 -16.80 2.17
N THR A 24 -1.46 -15.45 2.13
CA THR A 24 -2.04 -14.69 1.01
C THR A 24 -1.10 -14.61 -0.22
N PHE A 25 0.21 -14.90 -0.08
CA PHE A 25 1.18 -14.83 -1.19
C PHE A 25 1.14 -13.50 -1.97
N SER A 26 1.00 -12.40 -1.25
CA SER A 26 0.97 -11.03 -1.77
C SER A 26 2.30 -10.33 -1.57
N THR A 27 2.94 -9.90 -2.67
CA THR A 27 4.22 -9.16 -2.64
C THR A 27 4.12 -7.89 -1.78
N ALA A 28 3.07 -7.09 -1.98
CA ALA A 28 2.81 -5.90 -1.18
C ALA A 28 2.51 -6.23 0.29
N GLY A 29 1.79 -7.33 0.54
CA GLY A 29 1.51 -7.82 1.88
C GLY A 29 2.80 -8.21 2.62
N TYR A 30 3.72 -8.89 1.95
CA TYR A 30 5.03 -9.26 2.52
C TYR A 30 5.92 -8.05 2.77
N LEU A 31 5.95 -7.07 1.86
CA LEU A 31 6.69 -5.82 2.08
C LEU A 31 6.14 -5.05 3.29
N ALA A 32 4.83 -4.86 3.36
CA ALA A 32 4.18 -4.21 4.50
C ALA A 32 4.43 -4.99 5.81
N PHE A 33 4.34 -6.31 5.77
CA PHE A 33 4.59 -7.17 6.92
C PHE A 33 6.04 -7.09 7.42
N PHE A 34 7.02 -7.05 6.51
CA PHE A 34 8.43 -6.86 6.86
C PHE A 34 8.65 -5.55 7.64
N ILE A 35 8.03 -4.46 7.21
CA ILE A 35 8.14 -3.17 7.92
C ILE A 35 7.44 -3.23 9.29
N ILE A 36 6.30 -3.93 9.38
CA ILE A 36 5.65 -4.18 10.68
C ILE A 36 6.59 -4.95 11.62
N LEU A 37 7.32 -5.96 11.13
CA LEU A 37 8.32 -6.67 11.94
C LEU A 37 9.45 -5.73 12.42
N LEU A 38 9.95 -4.84 11.56
CA LEU A 38 10.92 -3.81 11.96
C LEU A 38 10.37 -2.92 13.08
N LEU A 39 9.11 -2.51 12.99
CA LEU A 39 8.47 -1.73 14.05
C LEU A 39 8.38 -2.51 15.38
N PHE A 40 8.09 -3.80 15.34
CA PHE A 40 8.13 -4.66 16.53
C PHE A 40 9.55 -4.81 17.11
N LEU A 41 10.60 -4.84 16.27
CA LEU A 41 11.99 -4.84 16.75
C LEU A 41 12.35 -3.53 17.46
N LEU A 42 11.93 -2.39 16.91
CA LEU A 42 12.24 -1.07 17.45
C LEU A 42 11.49 -0.79 18.76
N LYS A 43 10.18 -1.09 18.82
CA LYS A 43 9.33 -0.70 19.96
C LYS A 43 8.90 -1.85 20.87
N GLY A 44 9.02 -3.10 20.42
CA GLY A 44 8.67 -4.25 21.26
C GLY A 44 9.50 -4.25 22.53
N GLN A 45 8.88 -4.43 23.69
CA GLN A 45 9.59 -4.45 24.97
C GLN A 45 10.19 -5.83 25.29
N ASN A 46 9.65 -6.89 24.68
CA ASN A 46 10.03 -8.25 25.00
C ASN A 46 11.22 -8.73 24.13
N ILE A 47 12.38 -8.95 24.75
CA ILE A 47 13.60 -9.39 24.08
C ILE A 47 13.44 -10.74 23.36
N TYR A 48 12.63 -11.66 23.89
CA TYR A 48 12.37 -12.95 23.26
C TYR A 48 11.62 -12.79 21.94
N ILE A 49 10.68 -11.83 21.86
CA ILE A 49 9.98 -11.52 20.61
C ILE A 49 10.96 -10.94 19.60
N LYS A 50 11.89 -10.07 20.03
CA LYS A 50 12.90 -9.52 19.12
C LYS A 50 13.83 -10.59 18.56
N ALA A 51 14.32 -11.47 19.43
CA ALA A 51 15.17 -12.60 19.03
C ALA A 51 14.44 -13.52 18.05
N LEU A 52 13.18 -13.86 18.33
CA LEU A 52 12.35 -14.65 17.41
C LEU A 52 12.19 -13.98 16.05
N ILE A 53 11.87 -12.67 16.01
CA ILE A 53 11.74 -11.93 14.74
C ILE A 53 13.05 -11.95 13.97
N LEU A 54 14.20 -11.76 14.62
CA LEU A 54 15.52 -11.81 13.99
C LEU A 54 15.82 -13.18 13.36
N ILE A 55 15.59 -14.26 14.12
CA ILE A 55 15.76 -15.64 13.63
C ILE A 55 14.82 -15.92 12.44
N CYS A 56 13.54 -15.59 12.58
CA CYS A 56 12.57 -15.74 11.51
C CYS A 56 12.94 -14.93 10.26
N THR A 57 13.46 -13.71 10.43
CA THR A 57 13.86 -12.86 9.30
C THR A 57 15.08 -13.43 8.59
N ALA A 58 16.10 -13.88 9.33
CA ALA A 58 17.28 -14.53 8.76
C ALA A 58 16.91 -15.80 7.96
N PHE A 59 16.03 -16.63 8.53
CA PHE A 59 15.51 -17.81 7.84
C PHE A 59 14.66 -17.43 6.60
N SER A 60 13.83 -16.40 6.72
CA SER A 60 12.97 -15.92 5.63
C SER A 60 13.79 -15.38 4.46
N ILE A 61 14.91 -14.69 4.69
CA ILE A 61 15.80 -14.23 3.61
C ILE A 61 16.34 -15.42 2.82
N GLY A 62 16.81 -16.47 3.50
CA GLY A 62 17.26 -17.70 2.84
C GLY A 62 16.16 -18.41 2.05
N TRP A 63 14.91 -18.39 2.55
CA TRP A 63 13.77 -18.93 1.82
C TRP A 63 13.36 -18.06 0.62
N LEU A 64 13.34 -16.73 0.78
CA LEU A 64 12.98 -15.77 -0.27
C LEU A 64 13.89 -15.85 -1.49
N MET A 65 15.19 -16.10 -1.28
CA MET A 65 16.14 -16.27 -2.39
C MET A 65 15.84 -17.51 -3.25
N ASN A 66 15.12 -18.49 -2.69
CA ASN A 66 14.75 -19.74 -3.36
C ASN A 66 13.25 -19.79 -3.70
N ALA A 67 12.51 -18.70 -3.47
CA ALA A 67 11.07 -18.66 -3.67
C ALA A 67 10.73 -18.38 -5.14
N ASP A 68 10.41 -19.44 -5.88
CA ASP A 68 10.12 -19.39 -7.33
C ASP A 68 8.93 -18.50 -7.73
N PHE A 69 8.13 -18.03 -6.77
CA PHE A 69 6.91 -17.26 -7.07
C PHE A 69 7.07 -15.75 -6.93
N LEU A 70 8.10 -15.24 -6.25
CA LEU A 70 8.23 -13.81 -5.95
C LEU A 70 8.93 -13.03 -7.06
N LEU A 71 10.12 -13.50 -7.44
CA LEU A 71 10.93 -12.80 -8.43
C LEU A 71 10.21 -12.71 -9.79
N PRO A 72 9.62 -13.79 -10.34
CA PRO A 72 8.91 -13.70 -11.62
C PRO A 72 7.70 -12.77 -11.57
N LYS A 73 7.01 -12.71 -10.42
CA LYS A 73 5.85 -11.82 -10.23
C LYS A 73 6.26 -10.34 -10.22
N ILE A 74 7.41 -10.02 -9.61
CA ILE A 74 7.97 -8.66 -9.62
C ILE A 74 8.41 -8.27 -11.04
N GLU A 75 9.12 -9.18 -11.73
CA GLU A 75 9.54 -8.97 -13.12
C GLU A 75 8.36 -8.80 -14.06
N GLU A 76 7.31 -9.60 -13.90
CA GLU A 76 6.07 -9.47 -14.65
C GLU A 76 5.43 -8.09 -14.44
N PHE A 77 5.35 -7.59 -13.20
CA PHE A 77 4.82 -6.25 -12.92
C PHE A 77 5.62 -5.13 -13.59
N ILE A 78 6.95 -5.23 -13.57
CA ILE A 78 7.83 -4.23 -14.19
C ILE A 78 7.72 -4.30 -15.72
N SER A 79 7.81 -5.50 -16.29
CA SER A 79 7.73 -5.76 -17.73
C SER A 79 6.39 -5.30 -18.31
N SER A 80 5.28 -5.65 -17.65
CA SER A 80 3.94 -5.23 -18.08
C SER A 80 3.76 -3.71 -17.97
N ALA A 81 4.36 -3.05 -16.98
CA ALA A 81 4.31 -1.59 -16.88
C ALA A 81 5.15 -0.88 -17.97
N GLN A 82 6.33 -1.41 -18.31
CA GLN A 82 7.17 -0.87 -19.38
C GLN A 82 6.52 -1.05 -20.76
N LYS A 83 5.89 -2.20 -20.99
CA LYS A 83 5.24 -2.55 -22.25
C LYS A 83 3.80 -2.02 -22.37
N GLY A 84 3.27 -1.39 -21.32
CA GLY A 84 1.88 -0.89 -21.28
C GLY A 84 0.84 -2.00 -21.39
N ILE A 85 1.16 -3.22 -20.94
CA ILE A 85 0.27 -4.37 -21.03
C ILE A 85 -0.86 -4.23 -19.99
N VAL A 86 -2.08 -4.42 -20.46
CA VAL A 86 -3.30 -4.43 -19.64
C VAL A 86 -4.01 -5.77 -19.76
N HIS A 87 -4.57 -6.26 -18.66
CA HIS A 87 -5.20 -7.58 -18.61
C HIS A 87 -6.71 -7.46 -18.80
N HIS A 88 -7.30 -8.26 -19.68
CA HIS A 88 -8.75 -8.22 -19.89
C HIS A 88 -9.49 -8.79 -18.67
N GLN A 89 -10.43 -8.03 -18.09
CA GLN A 89 -11.31 -8.54 -17.05
C GLN A 89 -12.36 -9.44 -17.70
N GLY A 90 -12.23 -10.78 -17.63
CA GLY A 90 -13.11 -11.72 -18.35
C GLY A 90 -14.64 -11.49 -18.22
N TYR A 91 -15.09 -10.78 -17.17
CA TYR A 91 -16.50 -10.48 -16.90
C TYR A 91 -16.98 -9.08 -17.34
N ARG A 92 -16.06 -8.15 -17.65
CA ARG A 92 -16.38 -6.77 -18.08
C ARG A 92 -15.59 -6.47 -19.36
N LYS A 93 -16.14 -5.70 -20.30
CA LYS A 93 -15.36 -5.22 -21.48
C LYS A 93 -14.37 -4.12 -21.08
N LEU A 94 -13.56 -4.40 -20.08
CA LEU A 94 -12.59 -3.52 -19.44
C LEU A 94 -11.26 -4.25 -19.34
N TYR A 95 -10.20 -3.49 -19.44
CA TYR A 95 -8.83 -3.90 -19.24
C TYR A 95 -8.36 -3.36 -17.89
N GLU A 96 -7.53 -4.09 -17.18
CA GLU A 96 -6.96 -3.69 -15.91
C GLU A 96 -5.47 -3.44 -16.08
N ALA A 97 -5.03 -2.24 -15.72
CA ALA A 97 -3.62 -1.93 -15.62
C ALA A 97 -3.08 -2.46 -14.30
N ASN A 98 -1.88 -3.03 -14.30
CA ASN A 98 -1.21 -3.39 -13.06
C ASN A 98 -0.96 -2.15 -12.17
N ARG A 99 -0.57 -2.34 -10.91
CA ARG A 99 -0.41 -1.24 -9.91
C ARG A 99 0.61 -0.18 -10.32
N ILE A 100 1.70 -0.57 -10.97
CA ILE A 100 2.78 0.32 -11.41
C ILE A 100 2.33 1.12 -12.63
N LEU A 101 1.76 0.44 -13.63
CA LEU A 101 1.19 1.07 -14.82
C LEU A 101 0.03 2.00 -14.45
N SER A 102 -0.85 1.56 -13.55
CA SER A 102 -1.92 2.38 -12.98
C SER A 102 -1.36 3.66 -12.37
N PHE A 103 -0.33 3.55 -11.52
CA PHE A 103 0.28 4.73 -10.92
C PHE A 103 0.85 5.69 -11.96
N LYS A 104 1.55 5.17 -12.98
CA LYS A 104 2.10 5.97 -14.07
C LYS A 104 0.99 6.71 -14.82
N LEU A 105 -0.02 6.01 -15.30
CA LEU A 105 -1.15 6.60 -16.04
C LEU A 105 -1.88 7.67 -15.22
N LEU A 106 -2.10 7.40 -13.93
CA LEU A 106 -2.73 8.35 -13.02
C LEU A 106 -1.85 9.56 -12.76
N THR A 107 -0.55 9.38 -12.60
CA THR A 107 0.39 10.49 -12.42
C THR A 107 0.43 11.37 -13.67
N ASP A 108 0.50 10.76 -14.86
CA ASP A 108 0.47 11.50 -16.14
C ASP A 108 -0.82 12.33 -16.26
N LYS A 109 -1.97 11.75 -15.88
CA LYS A 109 -3.25 12.46 -15.85
C LYS A 109 -3.29 13.58 -14.79
N PHE A 110 -2.75 13.33 -13.60
CA PHE A 110 -2.64 14.34 -12.55
C PHE A 110 -1.80 15.55 -13.02
N LEU A 111 -0.70 15.30 -13.72
CA LEU A 111 0.18 16.37 -14.22
C LEU A 111 -0.51 17.29 -15.24
N MET A 112 -1.54 16.79 -15.95
CA MET A 112 -2.36 17.62 -16.83
C MET A 112 -3.26 18.60 -16.05
N PHE A 113 -3.73 18.21 -14.85
CA PHE A 113 -4.52 19.09 -13.99
C PHE A 113 -4.23 18.82 -12.50
N PRO A 114 -3.22 19.50 -11.91
CA PRO A 114 -2.73 19.19 -10.57
C PRO A 114 -3.69 19.53 -9.42
N ILE A 115 -4.77 20.27 -9.71
CA ILE A 115 -5.78 20.66 -8.72
C ILE A 115 -6.82 19.56 -8.51
N GLY A 116 -6.85 18.53 -9.37
CA GLY A 116 -7.69 17.35 -9.24
C GLY A 116 -8.87 17.34 -10.20
N TRP A 117 -9.17 16.17 -10.77
CA TRP A 117 -10.19 15.97 -11.79
C TRP A 117 -11.59 15.68 -11.22
N GLY A 118 -11.71 15.54 -9.90
CA GLY A 118 -12.92 15.08 -9.25
C GLY A 118 -13.27 13.62 -9.56
N CYS A 119 -14.49 13.21 -9.20
CA CYS A 119 -14.96 11.83 -9.33
C CYS A 119 -15.68 11.54 -10.65
N VAL A 120 -15.79 12.54 -11.54
CA VAL A 120 -16.51 12.39 -12.81
C VAL A 120 -15.64 11.57 -13.76
N GLN A 121 -16.22 10.51 -14.34
CA GLN A 121 -15.53 9.70 -15.33
C GLN A 121 -15.20 10.56 -16.54
N ASP A 122 -13.91 10.81 -16.70
CA ASP A 122 -13.35 11.54 -17.80
C ASP A 122 -13.40 10.68 -19.07
N THR A 123 -14.53 10.76 -19.77
CA THR A 123 -14.80 9.99 -20.99
C THR A 123 -14.19 10.61 -22.24
N THR A 124 -13.69 11.85 -22.15
CA THR A 124 -13.30 12.70 -23.28
C THR A 124 -11.85 13.17 -23.24
N SER A 125 -11.31 13.53 -22.07
CA SER A 125 -10.00 14.18 -21.95
C SER A 125 -8.83 13.20 -21.89
N TYR A 126 -9.07 11.94 -21.51
CA TYR A 126 -8.03 10.91 -21.46
C TYR A 126 -8.53 9.57 -22.03
N MET A 127 -8.70 9.51 -23.36
CA MET A 127 -9.26 8.36 -24.08
C MET A 127 -8.54 7.03 -23.79
N ALA A 128 -7.25 7.08 -23.46
CA ALA A 128 -6.46 5.90 -23.10
C ALA A 128 -7.03 5.14 -21.89
N LEU A 129 -7.76 5.81 -20.98
CA LEU A 129 -8.35 5.19 -19.78
C LEU A 129 -9.81 4.77 -19.94
N LYS A 130 -10.47 5.03 -21.08
CA LYS A 130 -11.91 4.75 -21.25
C LYS A 130 -12.29 3.29 -20.98
N HIS A 131 -11.36 2.38 -21.26
CA HIS A 131 -11.51 0.95 -21.01
C HIS A 131 -10.47 0.41 -20.02
N ILE A 132 -9.63 1.26 -19.42
CA ILE A 132 -8.59 0.80 -18.50
C ILE A 132 -8.99 1.17 -17.07
N VAL A 133 -9.21 0.14 -16.26
CA VAL A 133 -9.40 0.24 -14.82
C VAL A 133 -8.03 0.32 -14.15
N THR A 134 -7.87 1.30 -13.27
CA THR A 134 -6.69 1.48 -12.43
C THR A 134 -6.95 0.93 -11.03
N VAL A 135 -5.93 0.32 -10.44
CA VAL A 135 -6.02 -0.33 -9.12
C VAL A 135 -5.15 0.32 -8.05
N ASN A 136 -4.61 1.51 -8.33
CA ASN A 136 -3.71 2.24 -7.44
C ASN A 136 -4.48 3.33 -6.67
N GLY A 137 -4.72 3.08 -5.38
CA GLY A 137 -5.50 3.97 -4.54
C GLY A 137 -4.84 5.32 -4.24
N LEU A 138 -3.51 5.37 -4.09
CA LEU A 138 -2.78 6.64 -3.93
C LEU A 138 -2.87 7.50 -5.19
N GLY A 139 -2.64 6.90 -6.37
CA GLY A 139 -2.78 7.59 -7.64
C GLY A 139 -4.22 8.06 -7.89
N ASN A 140 -5.21 7.24 -7.56
CA ASN A 140 -6.63 7.60 -7.70
C ASN A 140 -6.98 8.78 -6.77
N THR A 141 -6.52 8.76 -5.52
CA THR A 141 -6.70 9.87 -4.57
C THR A 141 -6.05 11.16 -5.09
N LEU A 142 -4.81 11.07 -5.60
CA LEU A 142 -4.06 12.20 -6.15
C LEU A 142 -4.75 12.81 -7.38
N VAL A 143 -5.19 11.99 -8.33
CA VAL A 143 -5.90 12.46 -9.54
C VAL A 143 -7.25 13.06 -9.19
N THR A 144 -7.99 12.46 -8.26
CA THR A 144 -9.36 12.88 -7.91
C THR A 144 -9.34 14.23 -7.20
N TRP A 145 -8.50 14.35 -6.17
CA TRP A 145 -8.56 15.49 -5.24
C TRP A 145 -7.42 16.50 -5.43
N GLY A 146 -6.45 16.19 -6.28
CA GLY A 146 -5.30 17.06 -6.56
C GLY A 146 -4.30 17.10 -5.41
N ILE A 147 -3.28 17.94 -5.60
CA ILE A 147 -2.13 17.98 -4.70
C ILE A 147 -2.49 18.46 -3.29
N PHE A 148 -3.37 19.45 -3.15
CA PHE A 148 -3.68 20.04 -1.85
C PHE A 148 -4.38 19.07 -0.92
N ALA A 149 -5.44 18.42 -1.41
CA ALA A 149 -6.17 17.43 -0.64
C ALA A 149 -5.34 16.15 -0.43
N PHE A 150 -4.53 15.74 -1.41
CA PHE A 150 -3.61 14.62 -1.24
C PHE A 150 -2.52 14.90 -0.18
N SER A 151 -1.96 16.11 -0.16
CA SER A 151 -1.01 16.53 0.88
C SER A 151 -1.66 16.55 2.26
N PHE A 152 -2.89 17.07 2.37
CA PHE A 152 -3.65 17.03 3.61
C PHE A 152 -3.91 15.58 4.07
N PHE A 153 -4.33 14.72 3.16
CA PHE A 153 -4.52 13.29 3.40
C PHE A 153 -3.25 12.63 3.98
N MET A 154 -2.10 12.84 3.34
CA MET A 154 -0.81 12.30 3.80
C MET A 154 -0.40 12.89 5.15
N TYR A 155 -0.63 14.18 5.34
CA TYR A 155 -0.38 14.87 6.61
C TYR A 155 -1.23 14.31 7.73
N SER A 156 -2.55 14.12 7.55
CA SER A 156 -3.46 13.60 8.57
C SER A 156 -3.07 12.20 9.02
N ILE A 157 -2.71 11.31 8.08
CA ILE A 157 -2.22 9.96 8.42
C ILE A 157 -0.90 10.04 9.20
N GLY A 158 0.01 10.92 8.78
CA GLY A 158 1.27 11.15 9.50
C GLY A 158 1.03 11.69 10.92
N ASN A 159 0.13 12.65 11.07
CA ASN A 159 -0.24 13.25 12.35
C ASN A 159 -0.91 12.24 13.28
N PHE A 160 -1.77 11.37 12.73
CA PHE A 160 -2.36 10.27 13.47
C PHE A 160 -1.29 9.37 14.10
N PHE A 161 -0.29 8.94 13.34
CA PHE A 161 0.82 8.15 13.91
C PHE A 161 1.72 8.96 14.84
N TYR A 162 1.83 10.28 14.61
CA TYR A 162 2.55 11.18 15.49
C TYR A 162 1.91 11.24 16.88
N GLN A 163 0.58 11.17 17.01
CA GLN A 163 -0.10 11.19 18.32
C GLN A 163 0.26 9.99 19.21
N TYR A 164 0.62 8.84 18.62
CA TYR A 164 1.00 7.63 19.36
C TYR A 164 2.52 7.48 19.58
N ARG A 165 3.26 8.61 19.58
CA ARG A 165 4.73 8.65 19.41
C ARG A 165 5.57 8.08 20.56
N GLN A 166 6.75 7.62 20.12
CA GLN A 166 8.03 7.72 20.85
C GLN A 166 9.20 8.22 19.96
N SER A 167 9.19 8.04 18.62
CA SER A 167 10.24 8.53 17.70
C SER A 167 9.75 8.84 16.27
N ILE A 168 10.51 9.64 15.50
CA ILE A 168 10.22 9.96 14.09
C ILE A 168 10.28 8.74 13.17
N ILE A 169 11.24 7.83 13.42
CA ILE A 169 11.45 6.62 12.62
C ILE A 169 10.20 5.74 12.62
N ILE A 170 9.55 5.59 13.78
CA ILE A 170 8.32 4.80 13.92
C ILE A 170 7.19 5.41 13.09
N VAL A 171 7.08 6.74 13.06
CA VAL A 171 6.07 7.45 12.26
C VAL A 171 6.30 7.20 10.77
N THR A 172 7.55 7.37 10.31
CA THR A 172 7.90 7.16 8.89
C THR A 172 7.64 5.72 8.44
N LEU A 173 8.05 4.72 9.24
CA LEU A 173 7.79 3.31 8.91
C LEU A 173 6.29 2.98 8.92
N SER A 174 5.53 3.52 9.87
CA SER A 174 4.06 3.33 9.91
C SER A 174 3.37 3.96 8.70
N LEU A 175 3.79 5.17 8.31
CA LEU A 175 3.31 5.84 7.11
C LEU A 175 3.63 5.00 5.87
N LEU A 176 4.83 4.43 5.79
CA LEU A 176 5.27 3.62 4.66
C LEU A 176 4.45 2.32 4.51
N VAL A 177 4.09 1.65 5.61
CA VAL A 177 3.15 0.50 5.60
C VAL A 177 1.80 0.89 5.00
N VAL A 178 1.28 2.06 5.39
CA VAL A 178 0.01 2.57 4.87
C VAL A 178 0.15 2.91 3.39
N CYS A 179 1.22 3.58 2.97
CA CYS A 179 1.50 3.87 1.58
C CYS A 179 1.56 2.61 0.71
N ILE A 180 2.28 1.57 1.13
CA ILE A 180 2.34 0.29 0.39
C ILE A 180 0.95 -0.31 0.23
N SER A 181 0.17 -0.29 1.32
CA SER A 181 -1.19 -0.85 1.33
C SER A 181 -2.12 -0.09 0.38
N PHE A 182 -2.02 1.23 0.36
CA PHE A 182 -2.85 2.12 -0.46
C PHE A 182 -2.38 2.22 -1.91
N PHE A 183 -1.09 2.07 -2.16
CA PHE A 183 -0.56 1.93 -3.51
C PHE A 183 -1.07 0.65 -4.17
N SER A 184 -1.29 -0.39 -3.37
CA SER A 184 -1.61 -1.73 -3.85
C SER A 184 -3.11 -2.03 -3.97
N ASN A 185 -3.97 -1.15 -3.45
CA ASN A 185 -5.42 -1.36 -3.43
C ASN A 185 -6.17 -0.04 -3.68
N PRO A 186 -7.33 -0.07 -4.34
CA PRO A 186 -8.21 1.09 -4.41
C PRO A 186 -8.73 1.42 -3.01
N ILE A 187 -8.68 2.70 -2.65
CA ILE A 187 -9.05 3.21 -1.31
C ILE A 187 -9.95 4.45 -1.35
N GLU A 188 -10.08 5.06 -2.52
CA GLU A 188 -10.78 6.31 -2.78
C GLU A 188 -12.25 6.29 -2.31
N ASN A 189 -12.85 5.10 -2.18
CA ASN A 189 -14.23 4.90 -1.72
C ASN A 189 -14.32 4.30 -0.30
N ASN A 190 -13.22 4.19 0.43
CA ASN A 190 -13.23 3.56 1.75
C ASN A 190 -13.63 4.56 2.84
N ILE A 191 -14.85 4.44 3.36
CA ILE A 191 -15.38 5.35 4.37
C ILE A 191 -14.57 5.34 5.68
N LEU A 192 -13.99 4.19 6.04
CA LEU A 192 -13.18 4.05 7.26
C LEU A 192 -11.86 4.82 7.16
N LEU A 193 -11.34 4.99 5.95
CA LEU A 193 -10.16 5.79 5.70
C LEU A 193 -10.45 7.28 5.92
N TYR A 194 -11.57 7.79 5.39
CA TYR A 194 -11.98 9.17 5.60
C TYR A 194 -12.28 9.49 7.06
N LEU A 195 -12.87 8.55 7.80
CA LEU A 195 -13.05 8.70 9.25
C LEU A 195 -11.72 8.80 10.00
N LEU A 196 -10.69 8.10 9.55
CA LEU A 196 -9.34 8.14 10.12
C LEU A 196 -8.59 9.45 9.80
N ILE A 197 -8.90 10.09 8.68
CA ILE A 197 -8.33 11.38 8.27
C ILE A 197 -8.98 12.54 9.02
N LEU A 198 -10.26 12.39 9.38
CA LEU A 198 -11.08 13.39 10.06
C LEU A 198 -10.98 13.30 11.60
N SER A 199 -10.41 12.22 12.14
CA SER A 199 -10.21 12.00 13.58
C SER A 199 -8.86 12.54 14.07
#